data_AF-A0A263DXV8-F1
#
_entry.id   AF-A0A263DXV8-F1
#
_cell.length_a   1.000
_cell.length_b   1.000
_cell.length_c   1.000
_cell.angle_alpha   90.00
_cell.angle_beta   90.00
_cell.angle_gamma   90.00
#
_symmetry.space_group_name_H-M   'P 1'
#
loop_
_entity.id
_entity.type
_entity.pdbx_description
1 polymer ?
#
loop_
_entity_poly.entity_id
_entity_poly.type
_entity_poly.pdbx_seq_one_letter_code
_entity_poly.pdbx_strand_id
1 'polypeptide(L)'
;MALASAGSVLADGAYDDVVEFGDEPVDPNHADWSVFDTYPRITWRQDAVWRRQAARSYDDLVSDLEQGHWPRPTCPGEEMAIHRMVEYADSMVEDEWIDEPGGLFYKLPEHSDDVDWEAVKDTLLQDQDILELFSEDLDGIEDPDGELNQVMRIGDYRPTAWFEAFDNMSSRDGRRPFRR
;
A
#
# COMPACT_ATOMS: atom_id res chain seq x y z
N MET A 1 10.33 13.57 -0.73
CA MET A 1 11.16 12.68 0.13
C MET A 1 10.35 11.99 1.23
N ALA A 2 9.29 12.62 1.75
CA ALA A 2 8.46 12.04 2.81
C ALA A 2 7.85 10.66 2.45
N LEU A 3 7.31 10.56 1.24
CA LEU A 3 6.64 9.36 0.75
C LEU A 3 7.57 8.13 0.65
N ALA A 4 8.84 8.33 0.29
CA ALA A 4 9.81 7.23 0.18
C ALA A 4 10.19 6.66 1.56
N SER A 5 10.33 7.52 2.58
CA SER A 5 10.58 7.02 3.93
C SER A 5 9.33 6.34 4.52
N ALA A 6 8.13 6.86 4.26
CA ALA A 6 6.88 6.21 4.66
C ALA A 6 6.79 4.79 4.07
N GLY A 7 7.06 4.63 2.79
CA GLY A 7 7.13 3.30 2.16
C GLY A 7 8.21 2.40 2.75
N SER A 8 9.37 2.95 3.13
CA SER A 8 10.43 2.16 3.75
C SER A 8 10.02 1.62 5.12
N VAL A 9 9.37 2.44 5.95
CA VAL A 9 8.85 2.06 7.27
C VAL A 9 7.74 1.02 7.14
N LEU A 10 6.79 1.24 6.23
CA LEU A 10 5.71 0.28 5.98
C LEU A 10 6.25 -1.04 5.41
N ALA A 11 7.29 -1.00 4.56
CA ALA A 11 7.95 -2.20 4.09
C ALA A 11 8.56 -2.98 5.26
N ASP A 12 9.33 -2.32 6.13
CA ASP A 12 9.94 -2.96 7.31
C ASP A 12 8.87 -3.61 8.20
N GLY A 13 7.84 -2.86 8.60
CA GLY A 13 6.75 -3.39 9.42
C GLY A 13 6.00 -4.54 8.74
N ALA A 14 5.76 -4.47 7.44
CA ALA A 14 5.11 -5.54 6.70
C ALA A 14 5.98 -6.81 6.63
N TYR A 15 7.29 -6.69 6.42
CA TYR A 15 8.17 -7.87 6.46
C TYR A 15 8.31 -8.46 7.87
N ASP A 16 8.35 -7.61 8.90
CA ASP A 16 8.35 -8.06 10.30
C ASP A 16 7.07 -8.85 10.62
N ASP A 17 5.89 -8.37 10.18
CA ASP A 17 4.63 -9.11 10.31
C ASP A 17 4.70 -10.49 9.64
N VAL A 18 5.32 -10.61 8.46
CA VAL A 18 5.51 -11.92 7.80
C VAL A 18 6.41 -12.83 8.65
N VAL A 19 7.49 -12.30 9.20
CA VAL A 19 8.44 -13.07 10.00
C VAL A 19 7.80 -13.55 11.29
N GLU A 20 7.00 -12.70 11.94
CA GLU A 20 6.36 -12.97 13.22
C GLU A 20 5.15 -13.91 13.07
N PHE A 21 4.23 -13.59 12.16
CA PHE A 21 2.93 -14.28 12.08
C PHE A 21 2.83 -15.29 10.93
N GLY A 22 3.65 -15.18 9.90
CA GLY A 22 3.66 -16.13 8.78
C GLY A 22 2.31 -16.25 8.07
N ASP A 23 1.63 -17.39 8.24
CA ASP A 23 0.31 -17.71 7.64
C ASP A 23 -0.85 -17.49 8.63
N GLU A 24 -0.57 -17.06 9.86
CA GLU A 24 -1.60 -16.86 10.88
C GLU A 24 -2.58 -15.77 10.43
N PRO A 25 -3.90 -15.96 10.55
CA PRO A 25 -4.86 -14.93 10.17
C PRO A 25 -4.79 -13.73 11.13
N VAL A 26 -5.06 -12.53 10.61
CA VAL A 26 -5.25 -11.35 11.46
C VAL A 26 -6.47 -11.56 12.36
N ASP A 27 -6.30 -11.36 13.67
CA ASP A 27 -7.41 -11.32 14.64
C ASP A 27 -7.69 -9.85 15.02
N PRO A 28 -8.85 -9.28 14.68
CA PRO A 28 -9.18 -7.89 15.00
C PRO A 28 -9.23 -7.59 16.51
N ASN A 29 -9.26 -8.63 17.36
CA ASN A 29 -9.27 -8.47 18.81
C ASN A 29 -7.86 -8.49 19.42
N HIS A 30 -6.82 -8.81 18.64
CA HIS A 30 -5.42 -8.83 19.06
C HIS A 30 -4.58 -8.02 18.07
N ALA A 31 -4.43 -6.73 18.38
CA ALA A 31 -3.76 -5.74 17.54
C ALA A 31 -2.22 -5.80 17.65
N ASP A 32 -1.64 -6.97 17.43
CA ASP A 32 -0.19 -7.18 17.51
C ASP A 32 0.51 -7.02 16.14
N TRP A 33 -0.24 -6.71 15.07
CA TRP A 33 0.30 -6.52 13.73
C TRP A 33 0.78 -5.08 13.53
N SER A 34 1.84 -4.91 12.74
CA SER A 34 2.41 -3.61 12.42
C SER A 34 1.73 -2.95 11.21
N VAL A 35 1.31 -3.77 10.23
CA VAL A 35 0.78 -3.29 8.94
C VAL A 35 -0.46 -4.05 8.49
N PHE A 36 -0.47 -5.39 8.52
CA PHE A 36 -1.51 -6.16 7.83
C PHE A 36 -2.89 -6.15 8.51
N ASP A 37 -3.00 -5.72 9.76
CA ASP A 37 -4.30 -5.46 10.40
C ASP A 37 -4.99 -4.20 9.86
N THR A 38 -4.22 -3.29 9.29
CA THR A 38 -4.72 -2.08 8.62
C THR A 38 -5.12 -2.30 7.17
N TYR A 39 -4.96 -3.52 6.63
CA TYR A 39 -5.42 -3.87 5.29
C TYR A 39 -6.91 -4.25 5.29
N PRO A 40 -7.58 -4.24 4.13
CA PRO A 40 -8.97 -4.69 4.01
C PRO A 40 -9.17 -6.11 4.53
N ARG A 41 -10.30 -6.38 5.19
CA ARG A 41 -10.59 -7.68 5.85
C ARG A 41 -10.48 -8.89 4.92
N ILE A 42 -10.76 -8.70 3.63
CA ILE A 42 -10.64 -9.77 2.62
C ILE A 42 -9.21 -10.33 2.51
N THR A 43 -8.20 -9.58 2.98
CA THR A 43 -6.79 -9.98 2.97
C THR A 43 -6.33 -10.68 4.26
N TRP A 44 -7.11 -10.63 5.33
CA TRP A 44 -6.66 -11.03 6.67
C TRP A 44 -6.32 -12.51 6.82
N ARG A 45 -6.78 -13.36 5.89
CA ARG A 45 -6.51 -14.81 5.87
C ARG A 45 -5.50 -15.22 4.79
N GLN A 46 -4.86 -14.27 4.11
CA GLN A 46 -3.85 -14.57 3.11
C GLN A 46 -2.57 -15.11 3.75
N ASP A 47 -1.82 -15.92 3.00
CA ASP A 47 -0.63 -16.61 3.48
C ASP A 47 0.63 -15.71 3.46
N ALA A 48 1.72 -16.22 4.02
CA ALA A 48 3.01 -15.54 4.06
C ALA A 48 3.56 -15.21 2.66
N VAL A 49 3.20 -15.97 1.62
CA VAL A 49 3.67 -15.73 0.25
C VAL A 49 2.99 -14.51 -0.32
N TRP A 50 1.66 -14.42 -0.16
CA TRP A 50 0.88 -13.25 -0.51
C TRP A 50 1.36 -12.02 0.26
N ARG A 51 1.55 -12.15 1.58
CA ARG A 51 2.00 -11.05 2.45
C ARG A 51 3.38 -10.54 2.06
N ARG A 52 4.33 -11.43 1.72
CA ARG A 52 5.64 -10.99 1.19
C ARG A 52 5.51 -10.22 -0.12
N GLN A 53 4.59 -10.61 -0.99
CA GLN A 53 4.34 -9.86 -2.22
C GLN A 53 3.75 -8.49 -1.94
N ALA A 54 2.82 -8.38 -0.98
CA ALA A 54 2.28 -7.10 -0.52
C ALA A 54 3.37 -6.20 0.10
N ALA A 55 4.22 -6.75 0.96
CA ALA A 55 5.36 -6.01 1.53
C ALA A 55 6.32 -5.49 0.45
N ARG A 56 6.58 -6.30 -0.59
CA ARG A 56 7.43 -5.91 -1.71
C ARG A 56 6.83 -4.79 -2.57
N SER A 57 5.50 -4.62 -2.59
CA SER A 57 4.88 -3.50 -3.28
C SER A 57 5.39 -2.14 -2.76
N TYR A 58 5.63 -2.03 -1.45
CA TYR A 58 6.26 -0.83 -0.89
C TYR A 58 7.70 -0.64 -1.40
N ASP A 59 8.52 -1.70 -1.40
CA ASP A 59 9.89 -1.66 -1.94
C ASP A 59 9.91 -1.20 -3.41
N ASP A 60 8.96 -1.70 -4.21
CA ASP A 60 8.84 -1.38 -5.63
C ASP A 60 8.57 0.12 -5.84
N LEU A 61 7.66 0.70 -5.07
CA LEU A 61 7.32 2.13 -5.14
C LEU A 61 8.41 3.02 -4.56
N VAL A 62 9.06 2.61 -3.47
CA VAL A 62 10.22 3.30 -2.91
C VAL A 62 11.36 3.34 -3.92
N SER A 63 11.64 2.21 -4.58
CA SER A 63 12.66 2.12 -5.63
C SER A 63 12.37 3.06 -6.80
N ASP A 64 11.11 3.23 -7.20
CA ASP A 64 10.73 4.21 -8.23
C ASP A 64 11.07 5.64 -7.76
N LEU A 65 10.67 6.00 -6.54
CA LEU A 65 10.94 7.31 -5.94
C LEU A 65 12.44 7.62 -5.81
N GLU A 66 13.24 6.66 -5.35
CA GLU A 66 14.68 6.81 -5.18
C GLU A 66 15.41 7.01 -6.52
N GLN A 67 14.86 6.46 -7.60
CA GLN A 67 15.35 6.67 -8.96
C GLN A 67 14.87 7.99 -9.59
N GLY A 68 14.07 8.77 -8.86
CA GLY A 68 13.47 10.02 -9.35
C GLY A 68 12.31 9.80 -10.32
N HIS A 69 11.73 8.60 -10.34
CA HIS A 69 10.53 8.29 -11.11
C HIS A 69 9.26 8.54 -10.28
N TRP A 70 8.15 8.71 -10.97
CA TRP A 70 6.83 8.68 -10.35
C TRP A 70 6.50 7.25 -9.89
N PRO A 71 6.08 7.03 -8.63
CA PRO A 71 5.73 5.71 -8.11
C PRO A 71 4.38 5.27 -8.66
N ARG A 72 4.36 4.77 -9.89
CA ARG A 72 3.13 4.44 -10.60
C ARG A 72 2.72 3.00 -10.29
N PRO A 73 1.59 2.76 -9.58
CA PRO A 73 1.10 1.42 -9.33
C PRO A 73 0.82 0.67 -10.63
N THR A 74 1.26 -0.59 -10.68
CA THR A 74 1.04 -1.47 -11.83
C THR A 74 0.02 -2.58 -11.57
N CYS A 75 -0.34 -2.81 -10.30
CA CYS A 75 -1.28 -3.83 -9.84
C CYS A 75 -2.00 -3.38 -8.54
N PRO A 76 -3.09 -4.03 -8.12
CA PRO A 76 -3.82 -3.66 -6.91
C PRO A 76 -2.96 -3.63 -5.64
N GLY A 77 -2.01 -4.56 -5.50
CA GLY A 77 -1.11 -4.59 -4.34
C GLY A 77 -0.21 -3.36 -4.25
N GLU A 78 0.20 -2.79 -5.38
CA GLU A 78 0.94 -1.51 -5.42
C GLU A 78 0.02 -0.32 -5.18
N GLU A 79 -1.23 -0.40 -5.63
CA GLU A 79 -2.22 0.63 -5.38
C GLU A 79 -2.55 0.75 -3.89
N MET A 80 -2.80 -0.38 -3.21
CA MET A 80 -2.96 -0.42 -1.76
C MET A 80 -1.73 0.15 -1.05
N ALA A 81 -0.53 -0.25 -1.48
CA ALA A 81 0.71 0.22 -0.90
C ALA A 81 0.87 1.74 -0.99
N ILE A 82 0.62 2.35 -2.16
CA ILE A 82 0.75 3.81 -2.32
C ILE A 82 -0.30 4.55 -1.47
N HIS A 83 -1.51 4.03 -1.33
CA HIS A 83 -2.53 4.60 -0.44
C HIS A 83 -2.06 4.62 1.01
N ARG A 84 -1.56 3.48 1.51
CA ARG A 84 -1.02 3.38 2.87
C ARG A 84 0.21 4.27 3.08
N MET A 85 1.08 4.41 2.07
CA MET A 85 2.23 5.31 2.11
C MET A 85 1.81 6.78 2.25
N VAL A 86 0.80 7.21 1.49
CA VAL A 86 0.28 8.58 1.56
C VAL A 86 -0.38 8.83 2.91
N GLU A 87 -1.24 7.93 3.38
CA GLU A 87 -1.91 8.05 4.69
C GLU A 87 -0.90 8.10 5.85
N TYR A 88 0.11 7.24 5.83
CA TYR A 88 1.16 7.23 6.84
C TYR A 88 2.02 8.50 6.79
N ALA A 89 2.35 8.99 5.60
CA ALA A 89 3.09 10.24 5.46
C ALA A 89 2.29 11.44 5.99
N ASP A 90 0.98 11.49 5.70
CA ASP A 90 0.06 12.52 6.16
C ASP A 90 -0.06 12.54 7.69
N SER A 91 -0.27 11.37 8.32
CA SER A 91 -0.35 11.29 9.79
C SER A 91 0.95 11.74 10.49
N MET A 92 2.11 11.51 9.86
CA MET A 92 3.39 11.97 10.41
C MET A 92 3.61 13.48 10.30
N VAL A 93 2.98 14.14 9.32
CA VAL A 93 2.94 15.61 9.22
C VAL A 93 2.05 16.17 10.33
N GLU A 94 0.85 15.60 10.51
CA GLU A 94 -0.12 16.05 11.52
C GLU A 94 0.41 15.96 12.95
N ASP A 95 1.20 14.94 13.26
CA ASP A 95 1.75 14.73 14.60
C ASP A 95 2.99 15.61 14.92
N GLU A 96 3.41 16.52 14.04
CA GLU A 96 4.60 17.40 14.17
C GLU A 96 5.96 16.65 14.20
N TRP A 97 6.03 15.39 13.76
CA TRP A 97 7.26 14.57 13.78
C TRP A 97 8.31 15.00 12.74
N ILE A 98 7.95 15.94 11.85
CA ILE A 98 8.82 16.45 10.79
C ILE A 98 9.85 17.44 11.35
N ASP A 99 9.47 18.24 12.35
CA ASP A 99 10.32 19.29 12.93
C ASP A 99 11.07 18.89 14.21
N GLU A 100 10.78 17.70 14.76
CA GLU A 100 11.45 17.16 15.94
C GLU A 100 12.93 16.83 15.64
N PRO A 101 13.91 17.37 16.39
CA PRO A 101 15.32 17.04 16.23
C PRO A 101 15.59 15.53 16.44
N GLY A 102 15.83 14.81 15.35
CA GLY A 102 16.01 13.35 15.36
C GLY A 102 14.83 12.57 14.77
N GLY A 103 13.74 13.25 14.41
CA GLY A 103 12.65 12.70 13.61
C GLY A 103 13.13 12.23 12.24
N LEU A 104 12.45 11.22 11.68
CA LEU A 104 12.82 10.55 10.44
C LEU A 104 12.95 11.53 9.25
N PHE A 105 12.22 12.64 9.28
CA PHE A 105 12.15 13.64 8.21
C PHE A 105 12.92 14.94 8.50
N TYR A 106 13.47 15.11 9.71
CA TYR A 106 14.11 16.34 10.20
C TYR A 106 15.26 16.90 9.32
N LYS A 107 15.83 16.07 8.44
CA LYS A 107 16.96 16.44 7.55
C LYS A 107 16.60 16.50 6.08
N LEU A 108 15.34 16.28 5.72
CA LEU A 108 14.93 16.30 4.33
C LEU A 108 14.70 17.75 3.90
N PRO A 109 15.08 18.13 2.67
CA PRO A 109 14.72 19.44 2.15
C PRO A 109 13.19 19.53 2.07
N GLU A 110 12.59 20.46 2.81
CA GLU A 110 11.18 20.82 2.62
C GLU A 110 11.01 21.52 1.27
N HIS A 111 10.10 21.00 0.46
CA HIS A 111 9.55 21.69 -0.70
C HIS A 111 8.11 22.12 -0.41
N SER A 112 7.71 23.28 -0.93
CA SER A 112 6.34 23.82 -0.78
C SER A 112 5.24 22.88 -1.29
N ASP A 113 5.62 21.93 -2.13
CA ASP A 113 4.72 20.98 -2.77
C ASP A 113 4.64 19.65 -1.99
N ASP A 114 5.37 19.51 -0.88
CA ASP A 114 5.42 18.28 -0.05
C ASP A 114 4.17 18.09 0.84
N VAL A 115 3.21 19.01 0.82
CA VAL A 115 2.06 19.03 1.77
C VAL A 115 0.67 19.10 1.09
N ASP A 116 0.60 19.06 -0.24
CA ASP A 116 -0.69 18.97 -0.94
C ASP A 116 -1.07 17.50 -1.19
N TRP A 117 -1.40 16.79 -0.11
CA TRP A 117 -1.69 15.36 -0.14
C TRP A 117 -2.94 15.02 -0.96
N GLU A 118 -3.90 15.94 -1.06
CA GLU A 118 -5.06 15.78 -1.93
C GLU A 118 -4.65 15.84 -3.40
N ALA A 119 -3.78 16.79 -3.80
CA ALA A 119 -3.22 16.79 -5.16
C ALA A 119 -2.34 15.56 -5.44
N VAL A 120 -1.64 15.03 -4.44
CA VAL A 120 -0.87 13.78 -4.55
C VAL A 120 -1.80 12.59 -4.79
N LYS A 121 -2.91 12.48 -4.06
CA LYS A 121 -3.92 11.43 -4.29
C LYS A 121 -4.52 11.54 -5.68
N ASP A 122 -4.96 12.73 -6.09
CA ASP A 122 -5.54 12.96 -7.43
C ASP A 122 -4.54 12.73 -8.59
N THR A 123 -3.24 12.85 -8.35
CA THR A 123 -2.21 12.74 -9.39
C THR A 123 -1.55 11.36 -9.44
N LEU A 124 -1.33 10.71 -8.30
CA LEU A 124 -0.65 9.41 -8.21
C LEU A 124 -1.58 8.21 -8.38
N LEU A 125 -2.84 8.36 -7.99
CA LEU A 125 -3.81 7.28 -7.97
C LEU A 125 -4.62 7.32 -9.27
N GLN A 126 -4.68 6.20 -9.98
CA GLN A 126 -5.41 6.14 -11.26
C GLN A 126 -6.93 6.23 -11.01
N ASP A 127 -7.38 5.59 -9.94
CA ASP A 127 -8.67 5.70 -9.28
C ASP A 127 -8.46 5.42 -7.78
N GLN A 128 -9.53 5.37 -6.99
CA GLN A 128 -9.46 5.07 -5.55
C GLN A 128 -10.38 3.88 -5.22
N ASP A 129 -10.70 3.06 -6.21
CA ASP A 129 -11.72 2.01 -6.09
C ASP A 129 -11.26 0.92 -5.12
N ILE A 130 -9.94 0.72 -4.97
CA ILE A 130 -9.37 -0.21 -3.99
C ILE A 130 -9.75 0.15 -2.53
N LEU A 131 -10.09 1.41 -2.26
CA LEU A 131 -10.51 1.83 -0.92
C LEU A 131 -11.92 1.35 -0.56
N GLU A 132 -12.74 1.02 -1.56
CA GLU A 132 -14.08 0.46 -1.33
C GLU A 132 -14.03 -0.90 -0.61
N LEU A 133 -12.89 -1.60 -0.69
CA LEU A 133 -12.65 -2.88 0.01
C LEU A 133 -12.67 -2.77 1.54
N PHE A 134 -12.53 -1.55 2.09
CA PHE A 134 -12.62 -1.33 3.53
C PHE A 134 -14.07 -1.29 4.05
N SER A 135 -15.04 -1.06 3.17
CA SER A 135 -16.45 -0.95 3.55
C SER A 135 -17.10 -2.33 3.69
N GLU A 136 -17.62 -2.66 4.88
CA GLU A 136 -18.36 -3.93 5.08
C GLU A 136 -19.65 -4.00 4.25
N ASP A 137 -20.25 -2.84 3.95
CA ASP A 137 -21.46 -2.76 3.14
C ASP A 137 -21.21 -3.14 1.67
N LEU A 138 -19.93 -3.19 1.26
CA LEU A 138 -19.49 -3.52 -0.09
C LEU A 138 -18.75 -4.86 -0.15
N ASP A 139 -18.77 -5.69 0.89
CA ASP A 139 -18.16 -7.03 0.86
C ASP A 139 -18.67 -7.83 -0.36
N GLY A 140 -17.75 -8.39 -1.16
CA GLY A 140 -18.04 -9.06 -2.43
C GLY A 140 -17.84 -8.17 -3.66
N ILE A 141 -17.60 -6.86 -3.50
CA ILE A 141 -17.30 -5.95 -4.61
C ILE A 141 -15.97 -6.27 -5.28
N GLU A 142 -15.09 -7.03 -4.64
CA GLU A 142 -13.80 -7.44 -5.20
C GLU A 142 -13.91 -8.45 -6.36
N ASP A 143 -15.05 -9.15 -6.47
CA ASP A 143 -15.26 -10.17 -7.50
C ASP A 143 -15.68 -9.54 -8.83
N PRO A 144 -14.89 -9.68 -9.92
CA PRO A 144 -15.21 -9.09 -11.23
C PRO A 144 -16.49 -9.66 -11.86
N ASP A 145 -16.95 -10.83 -11.42
CA ASP A 145 -18.22 -11.42 -11.88
C ASP A 145 -19.44 -10.87 -11.11
N GLY A 146 -19.25 -10.07 -10.07
CA GLY A 146 -20.30 -9.45 -9.26
C GLY A 146 -21.04 -8.31 -9.97
N GLU A 147 -22.36 -8.21 -9.75
CA GLU A 147 -23.21 -7.20 -10.40
C GLU A 147 -22.74 -5.77 -10.07
N LEU A 148 -22.44 -5.48 -8.80
CA LEU A 148 -21.99 -4.16 -8.38
C LEU A 148 -20.62 -3.81 -8.97
N ASN A 149 -19.67 -4.76 -8.97
CA ASN A 149 -18.36 -4.57 -9.58
C ASN A 149 -18.48 -4.22 -11.06
N GLN A 150 -19.29 -4.95 -11.82
CA GLN A 150 -19.49 -4.70 -13.26
C GLN A 150 -20.14 -3.34 -13.54
N VAL A 151 -21.08 -2.90 -12.68
CA VAL A 151 -21.72 -1.58 -12.79
C VAL A 151 -20.70 -0.47 -12.52
N MET A 152 -19.85 -0.63 -11.50
CA MET A 152 -18.87 0.38 -11.11
C MET A 152 -17.57 0.31 -11.93
N ARG A 153 -17.33 -0.82 -12.62
CA ARG A 153 -16.14 -1.13 -13.43
C ARG A 153 -14.83 -1.14 -12.63
N ILE A 154 -14.92 -1.66 -11.42
CA ILE A 154 -13.82 -1.72 -10.45
C ILE A 154 -12.73 -2.69 -10.93
N GLY A 155 -13.09 -3.88 -11.44
CA GLY A 155 -12.12 -4.87 -11.92
C GLY A 155 -11.81 -5.96 -10.88
N ASP A 156 -10.78 -6.78 -11.12
CA ASP A 156 -10.48 -7.92 -10.23
C ASP A 156 -9.62 -7.50 -9.03
N TYR A 157 -10.27 -7.28 -7.89
CA TYR A 157 -9.62 -6.94 -6.63
C TYR A 157 -9.61 -8.10 -5.64
N ARG A 158 -9.91 -9.33 -6.08
CA ARG A 158 -9.74 -10.51 -5.24
C ARG A 158 -8.27 -10.60 -4.82
N PRO A 159 -7.95 -10.99 -3.58
CA PRO A 159 -6.55 -11.02 -3.13
C PRO A 159 -5.63 -11.86 -4.04
N THR A 160 -6.17 -12.90 -4.68
CA THR A 160 -5.43 -13.75 -5.62
C THR A 160 -4.93 -13.00 -6.86
N ALA A 161 -5.60 -11.91 -7.26
CA ALA A 161 -5.26 -11.09 -8.44
C ALA A 161 -4.41 -9.85 -8.10
N TRP A 162 -4.14 -9.56 -6.82
CA TRP A 162 -3.50 -8.30 -6.40
C TRP A 162 -2.11 -8.04 -6.99
N PHE A 163 -1.43 -9.08 -7.46
CA PHE A 163 -0.09 -8.96 -8.04
C PHE A 163 -0.07 -9.23 -9.55
N GLU A 164 -1.25 -9.32 -10.16
CA GLU A 164 -1.43 -9.29 -11.62
C GLU A 164 -1.49 -7.83 -12.07
N ALA A 165 -0.86 -7.53 -13.22
CA ALA A 165 -0.84 -6.16 -13.70
C ALA A 165 -2.23 -5.75 -14.20
N PHE A 166 -2.59 -4.48 -13.99
CA PHE A 166 -3.77 -3.89 -14.62
C PHE A 166 -3.70 -4.02 -16.14
N ASP A 167 -4.86 -4.13 -16.81
CA ASP A 167 -4.97 -4.33 -18.26
C ASP A 167 -4.22 -3.27 -19.09
N ASN A 168 -4.10 -2.05 -18.58
CA ASN A 168 -3.43 -0.91 -19.21
C ASN A 168 -1.95 -0.77 -18.80
N MET A 169 -1.42 -1.66 -17.96
CA MET A 169 -0.08 -1.60 -17.38
C MET A 169 0.80 -2.79 -17.79
N SER A 170 2.11 -2.59 -17.77
CA SER A 170 3.07 -3.69 -17.93
C SER A 170 3.46 -4.23 -16.56
N SER A 171 3.49 -5.55 -16.40
CA SER A 171 3.97 -6.16 -15.16
C SER A 171 5.43 -5.79 -14.88
N ARG A 172 5.73 -5.51 -13.61
CA ARG A 172 7.11 -5.41 -13.13
C ARG A 172 7.87 -6.73 -13.31
N ASP A 173 9.20 -6.67 -13.37
CA ASP A 173 10.04 -7.88 -13.50
C ASP A 173 9.81 -8.82 -12.30
N GLY A 174 9.34 -10.04 -12.57
CA GLY A 174 9.04 -11.03 -11.53
C GLY A 174 10.28 -11.61 -10.83
N ARG A 175 11.48 -11.37 -11.35
CA ARG A 175 12.75 -11.85 -10.76
C ARG A 175 13.31 -10.91 -9.69
N ARG A 176 12.62 -9.80 -9.41
CA ARG A 176 13.03 -8.85 -8.37
C ARG A 176 13.06 -9.53 -7.00
N PRO A 177 14.11 -9.29 -6.20
CA PRO A 177 14.28 -9.97 -4.92
C PRO A 177 13.22 -9.51 -3.91
N PHE A 178 13.06 -10.30 -2.85
CA PHE A 178 12.43 -9.82 -1.61
C PHE A 178 13.51 -9.27 -0.68
N ARG A 179 13.12 -8.37 0.23
CA ARG A 179 13.95 -7.98 1.38
C ARG A 179 14.32 -9.26 2.16
N ARG A 180 15.55 -9.29 2.66
CA ARG A 180 16.10 -10.45 3.39
C ARG A 180 15.81 -10.38 4.87
#